data_AF-A0A9P7G6Z5-F1
#
_entry.id   AF-A0A9P7G6Z5-F1
#
_cell.length_a   1.000
_cell.length_b   1.000
_cell.length_c   1.000
_cell.angle_alpha   90.00
_cell.angle_beta   90.00
_cell.angle_gamma   90.00
#
_symmetry.space_group_name_H-M   'P 1'
#
loop_
_entity.id
_entity.type
_entity.pdbx_description
1 polymer ?
#
loop_
_entity_poly.entity_id
_entity_poly.type
_entity_poly.pdbx_seq_one_letter_code
_entity_poly.pdbx_strand_id
1 'polypeptide(L)' 'MKKHGKIGNMNHSLDIFSCKGDLLARLADKSKISAVQAVTCSHPSIVERAASGNGSGRCVLWSTEN' A
#
# COMPACT_ATOMS: atom_id res chain seq x y z
N MET A 1 8.61 16.82 4.96
CA MET A 1 8.40 15.54 4.24
C MET A 1 8.47 14.39 5.24
N LYS A 2 7.37 13.66 5.47
CA LYS A 2 7.43 12.38 6.20
C LYS A 2 7.85 11.30 5.20
N LYS A 3 9.11 10.85 5.24
CA LYS A 3 9.59 9.76 4.37
C LYS A 3 8.95 8.45 4.82
N HIS A 4 8.31 7.74 3.89
CA HIS A 4 7.73 6.41 4.09
C HIS A 4 8.10 5.47 2.94
N GLY A 5 8.18 4.18 3.26
CA GLY A 5 8.36 3.08 2.31
C GLY A 5 7.06 2.29 2.19
N LYS A 6 6.88 1.58 1.07
CA LYS A 6 5.73 0.70 0.85
C LYS A 6 6.24 -0.63 0.36
N ILE A 7 5.66 -1.70 0.88
CA ILE A 7 6.05 -3.06 0.55
C ILE A 7 4.79 -3.83 0.18
N GLY A 8 4.81 -4.44 -1.00
CA GLY A 8 3.82 -5.44 -1.36
C GLY A 8 4.05 -6.71 -0.55
N ASN A 9 3.08 -7.09 0.27
CA ASN A 9 3.19 -8.23 1.17
C ASN A 9 2.43 -9.44 0.60
N MET A 10 3.02 -10.63 0.75
CA MET A 10 2.46 -11.89 0.27
C MET A 10 1.12 -12.27 0.94
N ASN A 11 0.78 -11.67 2.09
CA ASN A 11 -0.56 -11.72 2.69
C ASN A 11 -1.57 -10.76 2.01
N HIS A 12 -1.42 -10.52 0.71
CA HIS A 12 -2.31 -9.70 -0.12
C HIS A 12 -2.60 -8.30 0.43
N SER A 13 -1.55 -7.63 0.92
CA SER A 13 -1.63 -6.30 1.50
C SER A 13 -0.55 -5.36 0.97
N LEU A 14 -0.80 -4.06 1.11
CA LEU A 14 0.19 -3.01 0.95
C LEU A 14 0.57 -2.48 2.33
N ASP A 15 1.78 -2.81 2.79
CA ASP A 15 2.31 -2.36 4.07
C ASP A 15 3.06 -1.05 3.91
N ILE A 16 2.80 -0.06 4.77
CA ILE A 16 3.46 1.24 4.79
C ILE A 16 4.36 1.32 6.02
N PHE A 17 5.64 1.62 5.80
CA PHE A 17 6.65 1.74 6.85
C PHE A 17 7.17 3.16 7.00
N SER A 18 7.49 3.55 8.24
CA SER A 18 8.25 4.75 8.53
C SER A 18 9.70 4.59 8.03
N CYS A 19 10.42 5.70 7.84
CA CYS A 19 11.85 5.63 7.51
C CYS A 19 12.73 5.03 8.63
N LYS A 20 12.15 4.77 9.81
CA LYS A 20 12.81 4.09 10.93
C LYS A 20 12.51 2.58 10.98
N GLY A 21 11.63 2.10 10.10
CA GLY A 21 11.23 0.69 10.05
C GLY A 21 9.94 0.36 10.83
N ASP A 22 9.26 1.36 11.40
CA ASP A 22 7.98 1.13 12.09
C ASP A 22 6.87 0.88 11.07
N LEU A 23 6.03 -0.12 11.30
CA LEU A 23 4.82 -0.33 10.49
C LEU A 23 3.79 0.76 10.83
N LEU A 24 3.44 1.59 9.86
CA LEU A 24 2.46 2.68 10.01
C LEU A 24 1.04 2.23 9.66
N ALA A 25 0.90 1.44 8.60
CA ALA A 25 -0.41 0.97 8.14
C ALA A 25 -0.27 -0.34 7.34
N ARG A 26 -1.35 -1.12 7.36
CA ARG A 26 -1.54 -2.30 6.50
C ARG A 26 -2.85 -2.13 5.73
N LEU A 27 -2.74 -1.91 4.43
CA LEU A 27 -3.87 -1.69 3.55
C LEU A 27 -4.26 -3.02 2.89
N ALA A 28 -5.46 -3.51 3.18
CA ALA A 28 -5.91 -4.82 2.73
C ALA A 28 -7.44 -4.86 2.56
N ASP A 29 -7.89 -5.52 1.51
CA ASP A 29 -9.28 -5.94 1.33
C ASP A 29 -9.26 -7.34 0.73
N LYS A 30 -9.39 -8.37 1.57
CA LYS A 30 -9.30 -9.78 1.12
C LYS A 30 -10.45 -10.20 0.21
N SER A 31 -11.55 -9.45 0.18
CA SER A 31 -12.66 -9.70 -0.75
C SER A 31 -12.34 -9.24 -2.17
N LYS A 32 -11.43 -8.25 -2.32
CA LYS A 32 -11.07 -7.65 -3.61
C LYS A 32 -9.63 -7.93 -4.05
N ILE A 33 -8.73 -8.28 -3.14
CA ILE A 33 -7.31 -8.43 -3.43
C ILE A 33 -6.90 -9.89 -3.28
N SER A 34 -6.72 -10.53 -4.43
CA SER A 34 -6.37 -11.95 -4.54
C SER A 34 -4.90 -12.20 -4.92
N ALA A 35 -4.13 -11.15 -5.16
CA ALA A 35 -2.74 -11.24 -5.57
C ALA A 35 -1.88 -10.17 -4.87
N VAL A 36 -0.62 -10.52 -4.66
CA VAL A 36 0.42 -9.66 -4.06
C VAL A 36 0.62 -8.40 -4.88
N GLN A 37 0.70 -7.24 -4.21
CA GLN A 37 1.01 -5.97 -4.85
C GLN A 37 2.44 -6.01 -5.40
N ALA A 38 2.59 -5.98 -6.72
CA ALA A 38 3.87 -6.09 -7.42
C ALA A 38 4.54 -4.73 -7.61
N VAL A 39 3.75 -3.68 -7.82
CA VAL A 39 4.23 -2.30 -7.97
C VAL A 39 3.45 -1.38 -7.03
N THR A 40 4.12 -0.35 -6.50
CA THR A 40 3.50 0.63 -5.60
C THR A 40 4.12 2.01 -5.73
N CYS A 41 3.27 3.02 -5.62
CA CYS A 41 3.68 4.40 -5.41
C CYS A 41 2.78 5.03 -4.33
N SER A 42 3.19 6.19 -3.80
CA SER A 42 2.30 6.97 -2.94
C SER A 42 2.66 8.44 -3.02
N HIS A 43 1.73 9.26 -2.53
CA HIS A 43 1.93 10.69 -2.47
C HIS A 43 3.13 11.03 -1.55
N PRO A 44 4.05 11.91 -1.97
CA PRO A 44 5.29 12.19 -1.23
C PRO A 44 5.07 12.82 0.16
N SER A 45 3.91 13.47 0.36
CA SER A 45 3.60 14.18 1.62
C SER A 45 2.37 13.67 2.36
N ILE A 46 1.57 12.79 1.75
CA ILE A 46 0.29 12.33 2.31
C ILE A 46 0.37 10.81 2.43
N VAL A 47 0.58 10.34 3.66
CA VAL A 47 0.84 8.92 3.97
C VAL A 47 -0.34 8.04 3.54
N GLU A 48 -1.55 8.57 3.68
CA GLU A 48 -2.82 7.87 3.46
C GLU A 48 -3.20 7.73 1.99
N ARG A 49 -2.39 8.24 1.04
CA ARG A 49 -2.67 8.18 -0.39
C ARG A 49 -1.65 7.35 -1.13
N ALA A 50 -2.03 6.14 -1.53
CA ALA A 50 -1.18 5.23 -2.25
C ALA A 50 -1.88 4.65 -3.48
N ALA A 51 -1.09 4.17 -4.43
CA ALA A 51 -1.57 3.34 -5.53
C ALA A 51 -0.70 2.10 -5.65
N SER A 52 -1.30 0.99 -6.06
CA SER A 52 -0.58 -0.26 -6.29
C SER A 52 -1.19 -1.05 -7.44
N GLY A 53 -0.39 -1.94 -8.01
CA GLY A 53 -0.80 -2.90 -9.04
C GLY A 53 -0.30 -4.30 -8.69
N ASN A 54 -1.08 -5.32 -9.05
CA ASN A 54 -0.75 -6.72 -8.75
C ASN A 54 -0.81 -7.64 -9.97
N GLY A 55 -0.33 -8.87 -9.80
CA GLY A 55 -0.27 -9.88 -10.86
C GLY A 55 -1.63 -10.37 -11.38
N SER A 56 -2.75 -9.98 -10.74
CA SER A 56 -4.10 -10.27 -11.26
C SER A 56 -4.56 -9.28 -12.34
N GLY A 57 -3.74 -8.27 -12.65
CA GLY A 57 -4.10 -7.18 -13.58
C GLY A 57 -4.92 -6.07 -12.92
N ARG A 58 -5.09 -6.08 -11.59
CA ARG A 58 -5.82 -5.04 -10.86
C ARG A 58 -4.88 -3.92 -10.41
N CYS A 59 -5.37 -2.69 -10.55
CA CYS A 59 -4.81 -1.51 -9.91
C CYS A 59 -5.73 -1.09 -8.75
N VAL A 60 -5.14 -0.72 -7.62
CA VAL A 60 -5.86 -0.32 -6.40
C VAL A 60 -5.41 1.08 -6.00
N LEU A 61 -6.38 1.95 -5.74
CA LEU A 61 -6.17 3.28 -5.18
C LEU A 61 -6.59 3.27 -3.71
N TRP A 62 -5.71 3.75 -2.85
CA TRP A 62 -5.87 3.73 -1.41
C TRP A 62 -6.04 5.15 -0.88
N SER A 63 -7.05 5.35 -0.02
CA SER A 63 -7.35 6.57 0.69
C SER A 63 -8.03 6.24 2.02
N THR A 64 -8.07 7.18 2.95
CA THR A 64 -8.98 7.11 4.09
C THR A 64 -10.43 7.16 3.62
N GLU A 65 -11.32 6.54 4.41
CA GLU A 65 -12.75 6.86 4.36
C GLU A 65 -12.96 8.31 4.83
N ASN A 66 -13.91 9.01 4.21
CA ASN A 66 -14.31 10.36 4.61
C ASN A 66 -15.28 10.32 5.79
#